data_AF-A0A6J4BUH4-F1
#
_entry.id   AF-A0A6J4BUH4-F1
#
_cell.length_a   1.000
_cell.length_b   1.000
_cell.length_c   1.000
_cell.angle_alpha   90.00
_cell.angle_beta   90.00
_cell.angle_gamma   90.00
#
_symmetry.space_group_name_H-M   'P 1'
#
loop_
_entity.id
_entity.type
_entity.pdbx_description
1 polymer ?
#
loop_
_entity_poly.entity_id
_entity_poly.type
_entity_poly.pdbx_seq_one_letter_code
_entity_poly.pdbx_strand_id
1 'polypeptide(L)'
;MTEAVLDNASPHWLPRQPKRALDHIPGNDGWPIVGNTFRLLADPTGFAQRMVARYGPVYRNTALGGTSIMLLGPDANELILFDRDKTFSSEQGWGPLLNLLFPRGLMLMDFEQHRADRKTLSVAFKPEPMRHYTTELDTGIAAAIGGWAGQTVRFYDVVKKLTLDLAATSFLGVPLGAEADRINQAFVDEVQASVSPIRKPWPGTQMRKGVKARA
;
A
#
# COMPACT_ATOMS: atom_id res chain seq x y z
N MET A 1 -10.26 6.28 -22.16
CA MET A 1 -10.82 6.28 -20.79
C MET A 1 -10.36 7.54 -20.08
N THR A 2 -11.27 8.52 -20.07
CA THR A 2 -11.22 9.86 -19.46
C THR A 2 -11.29 9.76 -17.93
N GLU A 3 -10.98 10.87 -17.22
CA GLU A 3 -11.16 11.03 -15.75
C GLU A 3 -12.49 10.46 -15.23
N ALA A 4 -13.54 10.53 -16.06
CA ALA A 4 -14.88 10.04 -15.80
C ALA A 4 -15.00 8.56 -15.37
N VAL A 5 -14.03 7.68 -15.64
CA VAL A 5 -14.15 6.25 -15.22
C VAL A 5 -13.67 6.02 -13.79
N LEU A 6 -12.80 6.87 -13.25
CA LEU A 6 -12.45 6.80 -11.82
C LEU A 6 -13.54 7.45 -10.96
N ASP A 7 -14.16 8.54 -11.44
CA ASP A 7 -15.28 9.20 -10.76
C ASP A 7 -16.53 8.31 -10.64
N ASN A 8 -16.77 7.40 -11.60
CA ASN A 8 -17.96 6.53 -11.59
C ASN A 8 -17.84 5.29 -10.67
N ALA A 9 -16.65 4.99 -10.13
CA ALA A 9 -16.46 3.82 -9.27
C ALA A 9 -16.83 4.08 -7.80
N SER A 10 -16.86 5.35 -7.39
CA SER A 10 -17.07 5.77 -5.99
C SER A 10 -17.88 7.08 -5.93
N PRO A 11 -19.20 7.03 -6.16
CA PRO A 11 -20.04 8.23 -6.29
C PRO A 11 -20.19 9.05 -5.00
N HIS A 12 -19.79 8.50 -3.85
CA HIS A 12 -19.79 9.19 -2.55
C HIS A 12 -18.52 10.00 -2.29
N TRP A 13 -17.53 9.96 -3.18
CA TRP A 13 -16.31 10.74 -3.03
C TRP A 13 -16.56 12.22 -3.27
N LEU A 14 -15.85 13.06 -2.52
CA LEU A 14 -15.86 14.49 -2.76
C LEU A 14 -15.12 14.79 -4.07
N PRO A 15 -15.55 15.81 -4.83
CA PRO A 15 -14.85 16.20 -6.04
C PRO A 15 -13.42 16.64 -5.71
N ARG A 16 -12.49 16.32 -6.61
CA ARG A 16 -11.10 16.76 -6.45
C ARG A 16 -11.01 18.28 -6.46
N GLN A 17 -10.22 18.81 -5.52
CA GLN A 17 -9.90 20.23 -5.51
C GLN A 17 -9.12 20.61 -6.79
N PRO A 18 -9.36 21.80 -7.36
CA PRO A 18 -8.58 22.29 -8.49
C PRO A 18 -7.09 22.29 -8.15
N LYS A 19 -6.22 21.90 -9.10
CA LYS A 19 -4.77 21.82 -8.84
C LYS A 19 -4.18 23.12 -8.25
N ARG A 20 -4.66 24.27 -8.73
CA ARG A 20 -4.19 25.59 -8.31
C ARG A 20 -4.69 26.02 -6.91
N ALA A 21 -5.68 25.34 -6.34
CA ALA A 21 -6.18 25.65 -5.01
C ALA A 21 -5.09 25.51 -3.93
N LEU A 22 -4.07 24.69 -4.20
CA LEU A 22 -2.97 24.40 -3.29
C LEU A 22 -1.70 25.22 -3.57
N ASP A 23 -1.72 26.17 -4.52
CA ASP A 23 -0.52 26.90 -4.94
C ASP A 23 0.05 27.82 -3.85
N HIS A 24 -0.75 28.14 -2.83
CA HIS A 24 -0.32 28.88 -1.65
C HIS A 24 0.55 28.03 -0.69
N ILE A 25 0.59 26.70 -0.87
CA ILE A 25 1.43 25.79 -0.07
C ILE A 25 2.78 25.61 -0.78
N PRO A 26 3.92 25.83 -0.09
CA PRO A 26 5.25 25.64 -0.67
C PRO A 26 5.43 24.22 -1.24
N GLY A 27 6.12 24.08 -2.36
CA GLY A 27 6.39 22.76 -2.93
C GLY A 27 6.87 22.79 -4.36
N ASN A 28 6.85 21.60 -5.00
CA ASN A 28 7.30 21.42 -6.37
C ASN A 28 6.38 20.45 -7.12
N ASP A 29 5.83 20.90 -8.24
CA ASP A 29 4.98 20.08 -9.11
C ASP A 29 5.78 19.12 -10.01
N GLY A 30 7.11 19.28 -10.08
CA GLY A 30 7.97 18.43 -10.88
C GLY A 30 7.77 18.63 -12.39
N TRP A 31 8.00 17.56 -13.16
CA TRP A 31 7.90 17.60 -14.61
C TRP A 31 6.44 17.57 -15.09
N PRO A 32 6.11 18.11 -16.27
CA PRO A 32 4.80 17.93 -16.87
C PRO A 32 4.42 16.43 -16.93
N ILE A 33 3.15 16.12 -16.68
CA ILE A 33 2.54 14.77 -16.70
C ILE A 33 3.00 13.86 -15.55
N VAL A 34 4.30 13.69 -15.31
CA VAL A 34 4.84 12.70 -14.37
C VAL A 34 5.22 13.27 -13.01
N GLY A 35 5.23 14.60 -12.87
CA GLY A 35 5.62 15.30 -11.65
C GLY A 35 7.01 14.87 -11.15
N ASN A 36 7.10 14.55 -9.87
CA ASN A 36 8.30 14.05 -9.21
C ASN A 36 8.35 12.51 -9.14
N THR A 37 7.45 11.79 -9.82
CA THR A 37 7.28 10.32 -9.65
C THR A 37 8.60 9.55 -9.72
N PHE A 38 9.41 9.75 -10.76
CA PHE A 38 10.66 9.02 -10.90
C PHE A 38 11.73 9.43 -9.87
N ARG A 39 11.76 10.71 -9.48
CA ARG A 39 12.67 11.19 -8.43
C ARG A 39 12.30 10.62 -7.06
N LEU A 40 11.00 10.53 -6.78
CA LEU A 40 10.47 9.92 -5.57
C LEU A 40 10.76 8.42 -5.53
N LEU A 41 10.49 7.69 -6.62
CA LEU A 41 10.70 6.24 -6.66
C LEU A 41 12.17 5.82 -6.63
N ALA A 42 13.07 6.63 -7.20
CA ALA A 42 14.50 6.32 -7.21
C ALA A 42 15.16 6.45 -5.82
N ASP A 43 14.70 7.39 -5.00
CA ASP A 43 15.26 7.68 -3.68
C ASP A 43 14.18 8.32 -2.79
N PRO A 44 13.24 7.55 -2.22
CA PRO A 44 12.12 8.10 -1.47
C PRO A 44 12.56 8.90 -0.25
N THR A 45 13.53 8.36 0.50
CA THR A 45 14.04 8.97 1.74
C THR A 45 14.82 10.24 1.46
N GLY A 46 15.77 10.21 0.53
CA GLY A 46 16.52 11.41 0.17
C GLY A 46 15.66 12.43 -0.55
N PHE A 47 14.65 12.01 -1.32
CA PHE A 47 13.66 12.93 -1.89
C PHE A 47 12.92 13.68 -0.78
N ALA A 48 12.37 12.98 0.22
CA ALA A 48 11.69 13.61 1.35
C ALA A 48 12.62 14.57 2.11
N GLN A 49 13.86 14.17 2.42
CA GLN A 49 14.85 15.01 3.09
C GLN A 49 15.13 16.31 2.31
N ARG A 50 15.34 16.22 0.99
CA ARG A 50 15.58 17.40 0.13
C ARG A 50 14.36 18.32 0.07
N MET A 51 13.16 17.76 0.02
CA MET A 51 11.93 18.54 0.00
C MET A 51 11.72 19.27 1.33
N VAL A 52 11.95 18.60 2.47
CA VAL A 52 11.88 19.24 3.80
C VAL A 52 12.92 20.35 3.94
N ALA A 53 14.17 20.09 3.55
CA ALA A 53 15.24 21.09 3.63
C ALA A 53 14.93 22.36 2.83
N ARG A 54 14.15 22.24 1.74
CA ARG A 54 13.84 23.36 0.84
C ARG A 54 12.51 24.05 1.15
N TYR A 55 11.47 23.29 1.50
CA TYR A 55 10.09 23.76 1.60
C TYR A 55 9.53 23.68 3.02
N GLY A 56 10.26 23.09 3.95
CA GLY A 56 9.80 22.81 5.31
C GLY A 56 9.05 21.48 5.43
N PRO A 57 8.61 21.13 6.64
CA PRO A 57 7.99 19.84 6.95
C PRO A 57 6.56 19.67 6.37
N VAL A 58 5.97 20.76 5.86
CA VAL A 58 4.67 20.76 5.19
C VAL A 58 4.85 21.28 3.77
N TYR A 59 4.68 20.42 2.77
CA TYR A 59 4.93 20.81 1.38
C TYR A 59 4.04 20.08 0.37
N ARG A 60 3.76 20.74 -0.75
CA ARG A 60 3.05 20.19 -1.90
C ARG A 60 3.97 19.36 -2.79
N ASN A 61 3.49 18.19 -3.21
CA ASN A 61 4.20 17.29 -4.14
C ASN A 61 3.24 16.70 -5.17
N THR A 62 3.59 16.77 -6.45
CA THR A 62 2.91 16.00 -7.50
C THR A 62 3.69 14.74 -7.83
N ALA A 63 3.11 13.55 -7.61
CA ALA A 63 3.68 12.26 -7.98
C ALA A 63 2.57 11.21 -8.16
N LEU A 64 2.89 10.10 -8.85
CA LEU A 64 1.98 8.96 -9.06
C LEU A 64 0.60 9.35 -9.63
N GLY A 65 0.53 10.42 -10.43
CA GLY A 65 -0.69 10.91 -11.06
C GLY A 65 -1.60 11.77 -10.17
N GLY A 66 -1.13 12.20 -9.00
CA GLY A 66 -1.86 13.07 -8.08
C GLY A 66 -0.98 14.16 -7.47
N THR A 67 -1.61 15.17 -6.86
CA THR A 67 -0.94 16.17 -6.03
C THR A 67 -1.38 15.96 -4.59
N SER A 68 -0.42 15.85 -3.67
CA SER A 68 -0.64 15.66 -2.24
C SER A 68 0.11 16.71 -1.43
N ILE A 69 -0.37 16.94 -0.21
CA ILE A 69 0.36 17.68 0.81
C ILE A 69 1.06 16.67 1.70
N MET A 70 2.38 16.78 1.75
CA MET A 70 3.24 15.99 2.62
C MET A 70 3.28 16.66 3.98
N LEU A 71 2.93 15.91 5.01
CA LEU A 71 2.89 16.36 6.39
C LEU A 71 3.90 15.53 7.20
N LEU A 72 4.94 16.19 7.72
CA LEU A 72 5.99 15.55 8.50
C LEU A 72 6.10 16.20 9.88
N GLY A 73 6.28 15.37 10.90
CA GLY A 73 6.42 15.80 12.29
C GLY A 73 5.25 15.35 13.17
N PRO A 74 5.44 15.39 14.50
CA PRO A 74 4.46 14.86 15.47
C PRO A 74 3.11 15.57 15.37
N ASP A 75 3.09 16.90 15.34
CA ASP A 75 1.84 17.68 15.32
C ASP A 75 0.99 17.40 14.08
N ALA A 76 1.66 17.29 12.92
CA ALA A 76 0.98 17.02 11.66
C ALA A 76 0.48 15.56 11.58
N ASN A 77 1.24 14.63 12.15
CA ASN A 77 0.82 13.24 12.29
C ASN A 77 -0.34 13.10 13.28
N GLU A 78 -0.34 13.85 14.39
CA GLU A 78 -1.45 13.86 15.34
C GLU A 78 -2.74 14.35 14.66
N LEU A 79 -2.66 15.45 13.91
CA LEU A 79 -3.78 16.00 13.14
C LEU A 79 -4.42 14.96 12.22
N ILE A 80 -3.62 14.24 11.42
CA ILE A 80 -4.15 13.25 10.47
C ILE A 80 -4.57 11.95 11.16
N LEU A 81 -3.77 11.43 12.10
CA LEU A 81 -3.96 10.08 12.62
C LEU A 81 -5.03 10.00 13.71
N PHE A 82 -5.23 11.06 14.50
CA PHE A 82 -6.32 11.08 15.49
C PHE A 82 -7.67 11.43 14.88
N ASP A 83 -7.68 12.33 13.89
CA ASP A 83 -8.85 12.77 13.11
C ASP A 83 -10.20 12.65 13.84
N ARG A 84 -10.32 13.30 15.00
CA ARG A 84 -11.49 13.16 15.88
C ARG A 84 -12.79 13.60 15.20
N ASP A 85 -12.66 14.57 14.30
CA ASP A 85 -13.76 15.18 13.57
C ASP A 85 -14.08 14.47 12.25
N LYS A 86 -13.39 13.34 11.94
CA LYS A 86 -13.61 12.56 10.71
C LYS A 86 -13.44 13.41 9.43
N THR A 87 -12.45 14.29 9.44
CA THR A 87 -12.14 15.24 8.36
C THR A 87 -11.37 14.57 7.22
N PHE A 88 -10.60 13.52 7.50
CA PHE A 88 -9.75 12.84 6.52
C PHE A 88 -10.36 11.49 6.11
N SER A 89 -10.44 11.26 4.81
CA SER A 89 -10.90 10.00 4.23
C SER A 89 -9.70 9.16 3.77
N SER A 90 -9.51 8.00 4.40
CA SER A 90 -8.52 7.01 3.97
C SER A 90 -8.94 6.38 2.65
N GLU A 91 -10.24 6.15 2.44
CA GLU A 91 -10.76 5.65 1.17
C GLU A 91 -10.43 6.59 0.01
N GLN A 92 -10.72 7.89 0.12
CA GLN A 92 -10.46 8.88 -0.94
C GLN A 92 -8.96 9.14 -1.11
N GLY A 93 -8.19 9.10 -0.03
CA GLY A 93 -6.73 9.28 -0.06
C GLY A 93 -6.03 8.15 -0.81
N TRP A 94 -6.38 6.89 -0.51
CA TRP A 94 -5.75 5.72 -1.12
C TRP A 94 -6.42 5.24 -2.40
N GLY A 95 -7.71 5.54 -2.59
CA GLY A 95 -8.52 5.03 -3.69
C GLY A 95 -7.89 5.20 -5.07
N PRO A 96 -7.40 6.39 -5.46
CA PRO A 96 -6.73 6.60 -6.74
C PRO A 96 -5.48 5.75 -6.96
N LEU A 97 -4.83 5.30 -5.87
CA LEU A 97 -3.62 4.49 -5.91
C LEU A 97 -3.94 3.00 -5.80
N LEU A 98 -4.89 2.60 -4.96
CA LEU A 98 -5.00 1.21 -4.54
C LEU A 98 -6.32 0.54 -4.89
N ASN A 99 -7.38 1.27 -5.24
CA ASN A 99 -8.72 0.67 -5.41
C ASN A 99 -8.79 -0.35 -6.57
N LEU A 100 -7.96 -0.19 -7.60
CA LEU A 100 -7.85 -1.17 -8.68
C LEU A 100 -7.22 -2.50 -8.23
N LEU A 101 -6.41 -2.48 -7.18
CA LEU A 101 -5.63 -3.62 -6.70
C LEU A 101 -6.28 -4.24 -5.47
N PHE A 102 -6.65 -3.43 -4.49
CA PHE A 102 -7.22 -3.85 -3.22
C PHE A 102 -8.60 -3.21 -2.97
N PRO A 103 -9.60 -3.44 -3.83
CA PRO A 103 -10.93 -2.86 -3.66
C PRO A 103 -11.50 -3.32 -2.33
N ARG A 104 -12.08 -2.39 -1.56
CA ARG A 104 -12.57 -2.68 -0.20
C ARG A 104 -11.51 -3.34 0.70
N GLY A 105 -10.23 -3.07 0.49
CA GLY A 105 -9.20 -3.39 1.48
C GLY A 105 -9.47 -2.62 2.77
N LEU A 106 -9.14 -3.18 3.93
CA LEU A 106 -9.45 -2.55 5.22
C LEU A 106 -8.90 -1.12 5.35
N MET A 107 -7.71 -0.87 4.78
CA MET A 107 -7.08 0.46 4.73
C MET A 107 -7.79 1.45 3.79
N LEU A 108 -8.63 0.96 2.86
CA LEU A 108 -9.40 1.75 1.89
C LEU A 108 -10.87 1.86 2.31
N MET A 109 -11.15 1.83 3.61
CA MET A 109 -12.49 2.04 4.14
C MET A 109 -12.45 3.15 5.19
N ASP A 110 -13.58 3.85 5.32
CA ASP A 110 -13.73 4.89 6.33
C ASP A 110 -14.73 4.51 7.43
N PHE A 111 -14.55 5.15 8.58
CA PHE A 111 -15.53 5.28 9.66
C PHE A 111 -16.20 3.96 10.08
N GLU A 112 -17.53 3.87 10.01
CA GLU A 112 -18.31 2.76 10.56
C GLU A 112 -18.08 1.46 9.80
N GLN A 113 -17.92 1.51 8.48
CA GLN A 113 -17.63 0.32 7.68
C GLN A 113 -16.25 -0.23 8.04
N HIS A 114 -15.23 0.63 8.11
CA HIS A 114 -13.91 0.24 8.59
C HIS A 114 -13.97 -0.33 10.01
N ARG A 115 -14.72 0.32 10.93
CA ARG A 115 -14.86 -0.13 12.32
C ARG A 115 -15.47 -1.53 12.41
N ALA A 116 -16.53 -1.79 11.66
CA ALA A 116 -17.20 -3.09 11.64
C ALA A 116 -16.27 -4.19 11.11
N ASP A 117 -15.64 -3.97 9.95
CA ASP A 117 -14.79 -4.98 9.31
C ASP A 117 -13.50 -5.21 10.11
N ARG A 118 -12.89 -4.14 10.65
CA ARG A 118 -11.74 -4.25 11.57
C ARG A 118 -12.09 -5.05 12.81
N LYS A 119 -13.27 -4.83 13.40
CA LYS A 119 -13.70 -5.57 14.59
C LYS A 119 -13.84 -7.06 14.27
N THR A 120 -14.44 -7.41 13.13
CA THR A 120 -14.57 -8.80 12.68
C THR A 120 -13.21 -9.46 12.48
N LEU A 121 -12.31 -8.81 11.74
CA LEU A 121 -10.96 -9.34 11.48
C LEU A 121 -10.11 -9.45 12.75
N SER A 122 -10.29 -8.52 13.71
CA SER A 122 -9.52 -8.53 14.97
C SER A 122 -9.68 -9.79 15.81
N VAL A 123 -10.75 -10.57 15.60
CA VAL A 123 -10.98 -11.84 16.29
C VAL A 123 -9.85 -12.83 16.01
N ALA A 124 -9.35 -12.88 14.77
CA ALA A 124 -8.23 -13.74 14.39
C ALA A 124 -6.91 -13.34 15.07
N PHE A 125 -6.81 -12.11 15.58
CA PHE A 125 -5.60 -11.58 16.23
C PHE A 125 -5.72 -11.53 17.76
N LYS A 126 -6.72 -12.21 18.34
CA LYS A 126 -6.84 -12.34 19.80
C LYS A 126 -5.76 -13.27 20.38
N PRO A 127 -5.48 -13.18 21.70
CA PRO A 127 -4.41 -13.94 22.32
C PRO A 127 -4.46 -15.46 22.10
N GLU A 128 -5.65 -16.05 22.03
CA GLU A 128 -5.82 -17.50 21.83
C GLU A 128 -5.43 -17.95 20.40
N PRO A 129 -6.05 -17.42 19.31
CA PRO A 129 -5.56 -17.69 17.95
C PRO A 129 -4.08 -17.39 17.75
N MET A 130 -3.57 -16.27 18.31
CA MET A 130 -2.17 -15.89 18.19
C MET A 130 -1.21 -16.93 18.81
N ARG A 131 -1.61 -17.62 19.89
CA ARG A 131 -0.81 -18.73 20.46
C ARG A 131 -0.73 -19.91 19.50
N HIS A 132 -1.84 -20.25 18.82
CA HIS A 132 -1.83 -21.30 17.80
C HIS A 132 -0.95 -20.92 16.61
N TYR A 133 -1.09 -19.69 16.10
CA TYR A 133 -0.23 -19.19 15.03
C TYR A 133 1.24 -19.24 15.42
N THR A 134 1.60 -18.85 16.65
CA THR A 134 2.99 -18.89 17.11
C THR A 134 3.59 -20.28 17.00
N THR A 135 2.86 -21.32 17.42
CA THR A 135 3.32 -22.71 17.32
C THR A 135 3.55 -23.15 15.87
N GLU A 136 2.63 -22.81 14.97
CA GLU A 136 2.75 -23.14 13.54
C GLU A 136 3.90 -22.36 12.87
N LEU A 137 4.00 -21.07 13.16
CA LEU A 137 5.06 -20.19 12.69
C LEU A 137 6.43 -20.71 13.14
N ASP A 138 6.60 -21.05 14.42
CA ASP A 138 7.87 -21.57 14.95
C ASP A 138 8.31 -22.84 14.22
N THR A 139 7.36 -23.74 13.95
CA THR A 139 7.63 -24.98 13.20
C THR A 139 8.11 -24.67 11.78
N GLY A 140 7.42 -23.80 11.06
CA GLY A 140 7.79 -23.43 9.69
C GLY A 140 9.09 -22.62 9.61
N ILE A 141 9.33 -21.73 10.57
CA ILE A 141 10.58 -20.96 10.69
C ILE A 141 11.76 -21.90 10.95
N ALA A 142 11.64 -22.82 11.91
CA ALA A 142 12.71 -23.78 12.24
C ALA A 142 13.06 -24.66 11.03
N ALA A 143 12.06 -25.17 10.31
CA ALA A 143 12.27 -25.98 9.11
C ALA A 143 13.00 -25.20 8.00
N ALA A 144 12.58 -23.95 7.75
CA ALA A 144 13.19 -23.12 6.72
C ALA A 144 14.64 -22.75 7.07
N ILE A 145 14.89 -22.29 8.30
CA ILE A 145 16.24 -21.91 8.76
C ILE A 145 17.17 -23.13 8.75
N GLY A 146 16.69 -24.31 9.14
CA GLY A 146 17.45 -25.56 9.07
C GLY A 146 17.95 -25.87 7.66
N GLY A 147 17.14 -25.55 6.64
CA GLY A 147 17.51 -25.69 5.23
C GLY A 147 18.53 -24.66 4.72
N TRP A 148 18.78 -23.57 5.46
CA TRP A 148 19.76 -22.53 5.08
C TRP A 148 21.13 -22.76 5.70
N ALA A 149 21.22 -23.63 6.72
CA ALA A 149 22.46 -23.87 7.45
C ALA A 149 23.59 -24.33 6.52
N GLY A 150 24.77 -23.69 6.66
CA GLY A 150 25.95 -23.99 5.84
C GLY A 150 25.88 -23.50 4.39
N GLN A 151 24.84 -22.78 3.99
CA GLN A 151 24.67 -22.25 2.63
C GLN A 151 24.86 -20.73 2.61
N THR A 152 25.41 -20.22 1.50
CA THR A 152 25.37 -18.78 1.21
C THR A 152 24.03 -18.47 0.55
N VAL A 153 23.18 -17.71 1.22
CA VAL A 153 21.84 -17.35 0.74
C VAL A 153 21.68 -15.84 0.61
N ARG A 154 20.82 -15.38 -0.32
CA ARG A 154 20.39 -13.98 -0.36
C ARG A 154 19.30 -13.78 0.69
N PHE A 155 19.66 -13.18 1.84
CA PHE A 155 18.77 -13.02 3.00
C PHE A 155 17.38 -12.49 2.65
N TYR A 156 17.32 -11.45 1.80
CA TYR A 156 16.06 -10.86 1.35
C TYR A 156 15.12 -11.89 0.69
N ASP A 157 15.65 -12.76 -0.17
CA ASP A 157 14.81 -13.74 -0.89
C ASP A 157 14.26 -14.79 0.05
N VAL A 158 15.14 -15.36 0.89
CA VAL A 158 14.77 -16.49 1.72
C VAL A 158 13.81 -16.06 2.83
N VAL A 159 13.99 -14.87 3.41
CA VAL A 159 13.05 -14.30 4.38
C VAL A 159 11.75 -13.89 3.71
N LYS A 160 11.80 -13.26 2.53
CA LYS A 160 10.59 -12.91 1.78
C LYS A 160 9.75 -14.15 1.48
N LYS A 161 10.38 -15.21 0.95
CA LYS A 161 9.70 -16.49 0.69
C LYS A 161 9.12 -17.07 1.97
N LEU A 162 9.92 -17.14 3.05
CA LEU A 162 9.45 -17.66 4.34
C LEU A 162 8.21 -16.91 4.85
N THR A 163 8.22 -15.58 4.84
CA THR A 163 7.08 -14.79 5.32
C THR A 163 5.80 -15.01 4.49
N LEU A 164 5.92 -15.17 3.17
CA LEU A 164 4.78 -15.44 2.29
C LEU A 164 4.22 -16.85 2.48
N ASP A 165 5.11 -17.84 2.56
CA ASP A 165 4.75 -19.25 2.80
C ASP A 165 4.01 -19.41 4.15
N LEU A 166 4.54 -18.78 5.21
CA LEU A 166 3.90 -18.78 6.53
C LEU A 166 2.55 -18.06 6.52
N ALA A 167 2.44 -16.93 5.81
CA ALA A 167 1.16 -16.22 5.69
C ALA A 167 0.11 -17.05 4.96
N ALA A 168 0.47 -17.73 3.86
CA ALA A 168 -0.45 -18.60 3.13
C ALA A 168 -0.93 -19.78 3.99
N THR A 169 -0.03 -20.36 4.79
CA THR A 169 -0.36 -21.50 5.65
C THR A 169 -1.25 -21.06 6.82
N SER A 170 -0.87 -20.01 7.56
CA SER A 170 -1.59 -19.59 8.77
C SER A 170 -2.87 -18.80 8.52
N PHE A 171 -2.96 -18.00 7.45
CA PHE A 171 -4.16 -17.17 7.19
C PHE A 171 -5.10 -17.77 6.13
N LEU A 172 -4.57 -18.49 5.14
CA LEU A 172 -5.38 -19.05 4.06
C LEU A 172 -5.65 -20.55 4.25
N GLY A 173 -4.96 -21.21 5.19
CA GLY A 173 -5.05 -22.65 5.40
C GLY A 173 -4.55 -23.46 4.19
N VAL A 174 -3.77 -22.83 3.31
CA VAL A 174 -3.27 -23.46 2.09
C VAL A 174 -1.96 -24.18 2.41
N PRO A 175 -1.87 -25.50 2.19
CA PRO A 175 -0.62 -26.22 2.39
C PRO A 175 0.43 -25.75 1.38
N LEU A 176 1.70 -25.82 1.77
CA LEU A 176 2.82 -25.47 0.90
C LEU A 176 2.80 -26.30 -0.38
N GLY A 177 3.10 -25.65 -1.52
CA GLY A 177 3.13 -26.28 -2.84
C GLY A 177 2.68 -25.32 -3.94
N ALA A 178 2.38 -25.88 -5.11
CA ALA A 178 2.07 -25.10 -6.31
C ALA A 178 0.91 -24.11 -6.12
N GLU A 179 -0.08 -24.43 -5.28
CA GLU A 179 -1.18 -23.50 -5.00
C GLU A 179 -0.74 -22.29 -4.16
N ALA A 180 0.01 -22.53 -3.09
CA ALA A 180 0.61 -21.46 -2.30
C ALA A 180 1.53 -20.59 -3.17
N ASP A 181 2.32 -21.20 -4.06
CA ASP A 181 3.19 -20.46 -4.99
C ASP A 181 2.40 -19.57 -5.95
N ARG A 182 1.26 -20.06 -6.49
CA ARG A 182 0.37 -19.25 -7.35
C ARG A 182 -0.21 -18.06 -6.60
N ILE A 183 -0.73 -18.28 -5.38
CA ILE A 183 -1.28 -17.22 -4.54
C ILE A 183 -0.20 -16.19 -4.17
N ASN A 184 0.98 -16.65 -3.79
CA ASN A 184 2.11 -15.79 -3.47
C ASN A 184 2.53 -14.93 -4.67
N GLN A 185 2.57 -15.50 -5.88
CA GLN A 185 2.88 -14.74 -7.08
C GLN A 185 1.80 -13.71 -7.40
N ALA A 186 0.52 -14.06 -7.24
CA ALA A 186 -0.58 -13.12 -7.43
C ALA A 186 -0.46 -11.92 -6.46
N PHE A 187 -0.22 -12.19 -5.17
CA PHE A 187 0.01 -11.15 -4.17
C PHE A 187 1.21 -10.26 -4.51
N VAL A 188 2.33 -10.84 -4.95
CA VAL A 188 3.51 -10.07 -5.37
C VAL A 188 3.18 -9.17 -6.56
N ASP A 189 2.46 -9.66 -7.56
CA ASP A 189 2.08 -8.87 -8.73
C ASP A 189 1.16 -7.69 -8.38
N GLU A 190 0.22 -7.88 -7.44
CA GLU A 190 -0.61 -6.80 -6.89
C GLU A 190 0.23 -5.75 -6.14
N VAL A 191 1.10 -6.19 -5.23
CA VAL A 191 1.95 -5.27 -4.45
C VAL A 191 2.90 -4.48 -5.38
N GLN A 192 3.50 -5.13 -6.38
CA GLN A 192 4.38 -4.44 -7.33
C GLN A 192 3.61 -3.46 -8.22
N ALA A 193 2.35 -3.75 -8.54
CA ALA A 193 1.51 -2.81 -9.28
C ALA A 193 1.21 -1.53 -8.48
N SER A 194 1.21 -1.58 -7.15
CA SER A 194 0.92 -0.41 -6.29
C SER A 194 1.89 0.75 -6.54
N VAL A 195 3.15 0.47 -6.86
CA VAL A 195 4.20 1.46 -7.15
C VAL A 195 4.44 1.70 -8.65
N SER A 196 3.61 1.11 -9.53
CA SER A 196 3.72 1.31 -10.97
C SER A 196 3.54 2.79 -11.34
N PRO A 197 4.46 3.40 -12.11
CA PRO A 197 4.28 4.76 -12.64
C PRO A 197 3.08 4.86 -13.59
N ILE A 198 2.86 3.82 -14.41
CA ILE A 198 1.69 3.75 -15.29
C ILE A 198 0.51 3.24 -14.46
N ARG A 199 -0.42 4.15 -14.16
CA ARG A 199 -1.58 3.88 -13.29
C ARG A 199 -2.75 3.20 -13.99
N LYS A 200 -2.71 3.08 -15.32
CA LYS A 200 -3.75 2.42 -16.13
C LYS A 200 -3.37 0.96 -16.42
N PRO A 201 -4.31 0.00 -16.33
CA PRO A 201 -4.05 -1.42 -16.60
C PRO A 201 -3.98 -1.70 -18.10
N TRP A 202 -3.04 -1.06 -18.79
CA TRP A 202 -2.79 -1.27 -20.21
C TRP A 202 -1.98 -2.56 -20.46
N PRO A 203 -2.14 -3.21 -21.62
CA PRO A 203 -1.33 -4.38 -21.97
C PRO A 203 0.18 -4.11 -21.78
N GLY A 204 0.88 -5.06 -21.15
CA GLY A 204 2.32 -4.97 -20.87
C GLY A 204 2.72 -4.19 -19.61
N THR A 205 1.79 -3.52 -18.92
CA THR A 205 2.13 -2.78 -17.69
C THR A 205 2.07 -3.66 -16.44
N GLN A 206 2.86 -3.30 -15.42
CA GLN A 206 2.77 -3.95 -14.09
C GLN A 206 1.37 -3.75 -13.47
N MET A 207 0.74 -2.60 -13.72
CA MET A 207 -0.64 -2.36 -13.30
C MET A 207 -1.63 -3.39 -13.89
N ARG A 208 -1.48 -3.78 -15.15
CA ARG A 208 -2.33 -4.82 -15.75
C ARG A 208 -2.07 -6.20 -15.15
N LYS A 209 -0.83 -6.51 -14.77
CA LYS A 209 -0.52 -7.78 -14.08
C LYS A 209 -1.17 -7.81 -12.70
N GLY A 210 -1.00 -6.77 -11.88
CA GLY A 210 -1.64 -6.71 -10.55
C GLY A 210 -3.17 -6.77 -10.62
N VAL A 211 -3.80 -6.03 -11.54
CA VAL A 211 -5.27 -6.10 -11.71
C VAL A 211 -5.76 -7.49 -12.17
N LYS A 212 -4.95 -8.22 -12.93
CA LYS A 212 -5.26 -9.62 -13.31
C LYS A 212 -5.02 -10.59 -12.16
N ALA A 213 -3.98 -10.38 -11.36
CA ALA A 213 -3.64 -11.22 -10.22
C ALA A 213 -4.74 -11.21 -9.15
N ARG A 214 -5.43 -10.06 -9.02
CA ARG A 214 -6.61 -9.88 -8.17
C ARG A 214 -7.84 -10.66 -8.61
N ALA A 215 -7.98 -10.93 -9.92
CA ALA A 215 -9.20 -11.44 -10.54
C ALA A 215 -9.28 -12.97 -10.49
#